data_AF-A0A353DU94-F1
#
_entry.id   AF-A0A353DU94-F1
#
_cell.length_a   1.000
_cell.length_b   1.000
_cell.length_c   1.000
_cell.angle_alpha   90.00
_cell.angle_beta   90.00
_cell.angle_gamma   90.00
#
_symmetry.space_group_name_H-M   'P 1'
#
loop_
_entity.id
_entity.type
_entity.pdbx_description
1 polymer ?
#
loop_
_entity_poly.entity_id
_entity_poly.type
_entity_poly.pdbx_seq_one_letter_code
_entity_poly.pdbx_strand_id
1 'polypeptide(L)'
;AILEACSQTGTWIELNANPYRLDMDWRWWKQARDLGIRCVINCDAHHAEHASFLRLGAEHGRKGWLRAEDVVNTLPLDALMEALALKRKKAGLLK
;
A
#
# COMPACT_ATOMS: atom_id res chain seq x y z
N ALA A 1 9.90 -13.52 -7.17
CA ALA A 1 9.27 -14.40 -6.18
C ALA A 1 8.16 -13.71 -5.38
N ILE A 2 8.45 -12.92 -4.33
CA ILE A 2 7.38 -12.39 -3.44
C ILE A 2 6.48 -11.37 -4.15
N LEU A 3 7.05 -10.40 -4.87
CA LEU A 3 6.24 -9.42 -5.63
C LEU A 3 5.31 -10.07 -6.66
N GLU A 4 5.80 -11.10 -7.37
CA GLU A 4 5.00 -11.86 -8.33
C GLU A 4 3.85 -12.59 -7.64
N ALA A 5 4.09 -13.22 -6.48
CA ALA A 5 3.04 -13.84 -5.69
C ALA A 5 2.00 -12.82 -5.21
N CYS A 6 2.43 -11.64 -4.77
CA CYS A 6 1.53 -10.53 -4.42
C CYS A 6 0.68 -10.10 -5.62
N SER A 7 1.29 -9.95 -6.81
CA SER A 7 0.59 -9.61 -8.05
C SER A 7 -0.46 -10.67 -8.42
N GLN A 8 -0.09 -11.96 -8.43
CA GLN A 8 -1.00 -13.07 -8.75
C GLN A 8 -2.18 -13.17 -7.80
N THR A 9 -1.92 -13.02 -6.50
CA THR A 9 -2.96 -13.07 -5.46
C THR A 9 -3.77 -11.77 -5.39
N GLY A 10 -3.25 -10.67 -5.94
CA GLY A 10 -3.80 -9.32 -5.81
C GLY A 10 -3.56 -8.72 -4.42
N THR A 11 -2.59 -9.25 -3.66
CA THR A 11 -2.20 -8.76 -2.33
C THR A 11 -1.59 -7.36 -2.43
N TRP A 12 -2.07 -6.44 -1.60
CA TRP A 12 -1.49 -5.10 -1.48
C TRP A 12 -0.28 -5.15 -0.55
N ILE A 13 0.71 -4.30 -0.79
CA ILE A 13 1.94 -4.24 0.01
C ILE A 13 1.95 -2.95 0.81
N GLU A 14 2.40 -3.03 2.06
CA GLU A 14 2.57 -1.89 2.94
C GLU A 14 3.85 -1.10 2.62
N LEU A 15 3.72 0.24 2.62
CA LEU A 15 4.80 1.17 2.87
C LEU A 15 4.63 1.72 4.29
N ASN A 16 5.35 1.13 5.22
CA ASN A 16 5.47 1.56 6.59
C ASN A 16 6.29 2.85 6.63
N ALA A 17 5.56 3.94 6.86
CA ALA A 17 6.03 5.31 6.87
C ALA A 17 6.75 5.70 8.17
N ASN A 18 6.82 4.80 9.16
CA ASN A 18 7.59 5.05 10.36
C ASN A 18 9.07 5.33 9.98
N PRO A 19 9.66 6.46 10.42
CA PRO A 19 11.02 6.86 10.05
C PRO A 19 12.10 5.85 10.41
N TYR A 20 11.86 5.00 11.42
CA TYR A 20 12.78 3.92 11.82
C TYR A 20 12.65 2.65 10.96
N ARG A 21 11.67 2.62 10.04
CA ARG A 21 11.41 1.49 9.13
C ARG A 21 11.61 1.90 7.68
N LEU A 22 10.69 2.70 7.14
CA LEU A 22 10.64 3.07 5.71
C LEU A 22 10.68 1.84 4.81
N ASP A 23 9.81 0.88 5.12
CA ASP A 23 9.76 -0.48 4.54
C ASP A 23 8.37 -0.74 3.95
N MET A 24 8.17 -1.26 2.74
CA MET A 24 9.15 -1.76 1.78
C MET A 24 10.11 -0.69 1.23
N ASP A 25 11.41 -1.03 1.15
CA ASP A 25 12.44 -0.13 0.63
C ASP A 25 12.06 0.46 -0.73
N TRP A 26 12.32 1.77 -0.89
CA TRP A 26 11.84 2.55 -2.02
C TRP A 26 12.25 2.02 -3.40
N ARG A 27 13.35 1.27 -3.48
CA ARG A 27 13.89 0.72 -4.74
C ARG A 27 12.97 -0.32 -5.36
N TRP A 28 12.12 -0.97 -4.57
CA TRP A 28 11.21 -2.02 -5.04
C TRP A 28 9.90 -1.48 -5.62
N TRP A 29 9.49 -0.26 -5.25
CA TRP A 29 8.16 0.25 -5.59
C TRP A 29 7.93 0.42 -7.09
N LYS A 30 8.97 0.78 -7.87
CA LYS A 30 8.83 0.85 -9.33
C LYS A 30 8.45 -0.53 -9.91
N GLN A 31 9.16 -1.59 -9.51
CA GLN A 31 8.86 -2.95 -9.96
C GLN A 31 7.50 -3.41 -9.45
N ALA A 32 7.17 -3.16 -8.17
CA ALA A 32 5.89 -3.55 -7.60
C ALA A 32 4.71 -2.90 -8.34
N ARG A 33 4.81 -1.60 -8.62
CA ARG A 33 3.84 -0.85 -9.44
C ARG A 33 3.72 -1.43 -10.84
N ASP A 34 4.86 -1.67 -11.52
CA ASP A 34 4.87 -2.21 -12.89
C ASP A 34 4.24 -3.62 -12.95
N LEU A 35 4.19 -4.35 -11.82
CA LEU A 35 3.47 -5.62 -11.64
C LEU A 35 1.99 -5.48 -11.22
N GLY A 36 1.46 -4.25 -11.15
CA GLY A 36 0.08 -3.96 -10.75
C GLY A 36 -0.19 -4.07 -9.25
N ILE A 37 0.85 -4.14 -8.41
CA ILE A 37 0.70 -4.22 -6.96
C ILE A 37 0.36 -2.84 -6.41
N ARG A 38 -0.72 -2.75 -5.64
CA ARG A 38 -1.11 -1.51 -4.94
C ARG A 38 -0.31 -1.34 -3.65
N CYS A 39 0.02 -0.10 -3.33
CA CYS A 39 0.69 0.32 -2.10
C CYS A 39 -0.32 0.76 -1.04
N VAL A 40 -0.04 0.44 0.23
CA VAL A 40 -0.75 0.95 1.40
C VAL A 40 0.25 1.73 2.26
N ILE A 41 0.11 3.06 2.32
CA ILE A 41 0.95 3.88 3.20
C ILE A 41 0.38 3.80 4.62
N ASN A 42 1.18 3.33 5.58
CA ASN A 42 0.78 3.17 6.97
C ASN A 42 1.82 3.81 7.89
N CYS A 43 1.40 4.59 8.89
CA CYS A 43 2.31 5.24 9.84
C CYS A 43 2.73 4.37 11.02
N ASP A 44 2.11 3.20 11.22
CA ASP A 44 2.40 2.30 12.34
C ASP A 44 2.36 3.04 13.69
N ALA A 45 1.32 3.86 13.85
CA ALA A 45 1.19 4.81 14.93
C ALA A 45 0.96 4.13 16.28
N HIS A 46 1.82 4.44 17.25
CA HIS A 46 1.69 4.06 18.66
C HIS A 46 1.47 5.30 19.56
N HIS A 47 1.56 6.49 18.97
CA HIS A 47 1.24 7.79 19.56
C HIS A 47 0.53 8.65 18.50
N ALA A 48 -0.27 9.62 18.92
CA ALA A 48 -1.08 10.43 18.01
C ALA A 48 -0.20 11.22 17.01
N GLU A 49 0.96 11.67 17.45
CA GLU A 49 1.93 12.43 16.66
C GLU A 49 2.49 11.62 15.48
N HIS A 50 2.48 10.29 15.57
CA HIS A 50 2.97 9.41 14.50
C HIS A 50 2.10 9.48 13.24
N ALA A 51 0.85 9.96 13.34
CA ALA A 51 0.02 10.19 12.16
C ALA A 51 0.70 11.13 11.14
N SER A 52 1.57 12.03 11.61
CA SER A 52 2.36 12.92 10.75
C SER A 52 3.33 12.18 9.82
N PHE A 53 3.72 10.94 10.16
CA PHE A 53 4.61 10.12 9.34
C PHE A 53 3.99 9.73 7.99
N LEU A 54 2.66 9.76 7.84
CA LEU A 54 2.02 9.55 6.53
C LEU A 54 2.56 10.51 5.45
N ARG A 55 2.94 11.73 5.82
CA ARG A 55 3.61 12.67 4.90
C ARG A 55 4.96 12.13 4.43
N LEU A 56 5.77 11.62 5.34
CA LEU A 56 7.06 11.00 5.01
C LEU A 56 6.88 9.77 4.11
N GLY A 57 5.84 8.97 4.38
CA GLY A 57 5.45 7.83 3.55
C GLY A 57 5.08 8.24 2.13
N ALA A 58 4.31 9.31 1.96
CA ALA A 58 3.96 9.84 0.64
C ALA A 58 5.20 10.32 -0.13
N GLU A 59 6.12 11.02 0.54
CA GLU A 59 7.39 11.46 -0.04
C GLU A 59 8.27 10.26 -0.46
N HIS A 60 8.34 9.21 0.37
CA HIS A 60 9.03 7.96 0.05
C HIS A 60 8.38 7.21 -1.12
N GLY A 61 7.05 7.16 -1.17
CA GLY A 61 6.31 6.58 -2.29
C GLY A 61 6.62 7.28 -3.61
N ARG A 62 6.67 8.63 -3.62
CA ARG A 62 7.05 9.42 -4.80
C ARG A 62 8.47 9.10 -5.27
N LYS A 63 9.43 8.97 -4.34
CA LYS A 63 10.80 8.52 -4.66
C LYS A 63 10.80 7.11 -5.29
N GLY A 64 9.88 6.25 -4.85
CA GLY A 64 9.62 4.92 -5.39
C GLY A 64 8.79 4.88 -6.68
N TRP A 65 8.56 6.03 -7.35
CA TRP A 65 7.77 6.17 -8.58
C TRP A 65 6.28 5.88 -8.44
N LEU A 66 5.74 5.83 -7.23
CA LEU A 66 4.31 5.67 -7.01
C LEU A 66 3.56 6.96 -7.38
N ARG A 67 2.41 6.77 -8.01
CA ARG A 67 1.39 7.79 -8.31
C ARG A 67 0.22 7.64 -7.34
N ALA A 68 -0.71 8.60 -7.36
CA ALA A 68 -1.91 8.53 -6.52
C ALA A 68 -2.72 7.25 -6.80
N GLU A 69 -2.89 6.90 -8.08
CA GLU A 69 -3.56 5.66 -8.52
C GLU A 69 -2.89 4.40 -7.96
N ASP A 70 -1.59 4.40 -7.69
CA ASP A 70 -0.89 3.22 -7.15
C ASP A 70 -1.13 3.00 -5.65
N VAL A 71 -1.66 4.00 -4.94
CA VAL A 71 -1.77 4.04 -3.48
C VAL A 71 -3.23 3.97 -3.05
N VAL A 72 -3.62 2.92 -2.31
CA VAL A 72 -5.02 2.68 -1.94
C VAL A 72 -5.59 3.73 -0.98
N ASN A 73 -4.73 4.40 -0.20
CA ASN A 73 -5.13 5.46 0.72
C ASN A 73 -5.75 6.67 0.01
N THR A 74 -5.59 6.79 -1.31
CA THR A 74 -6.17 7.88 -2.11
C THR A 74 -7.60 7.60 -2.58
N LEU A 75 -8.09 6.37 -2.39
CA LEU A 75 -9.46 6.02 -2.74
C LEU A 75 -10.45 6.71 -1.81
N PRO A 76 -11.58 7.21 -2.33
CA PRO A 76 -12.74 7.53 -1.51
C PRO A 76 -13.18 6.29 -0.71
N LEU A 77 -13.83 6.53 0.44
CA LEU A 77 -14.23 5.46 1.35
C LEU A 77 -15.06 4.36 0.67
N ASP A 78 -16.06 4.72 -0.12
CA ASP A 78 -16.93 3.75 -0.79
C ASP A 78 -16.15 2.86 -1.77
N ALA A 79 -15.24 3.44 -2.54
CA ALA A 79 -14.38 2.71 -3.48
C ALA A 79 -13.39 1.79 -2.75
N LEU A 80 -12.85 2.22 -1.60
CA LEU A 80 -12.01 1.36 -0.76
C LEU A 80 -12.81 0.16 -0.22
N MET A 81 -14.03 0.40 0.28
CA MET A 81 -14.90 -0.64 0.82
C MET A 81 -15.28 -1.68 -0.25
N GLU A 82 -15.59 -1.23 -1.47
CA GLU A 82 -15.84 -2.11 -2.61
C GLU A 82 -14.60 -2.94 -2.96
N ALA A 83 -13.43 -2.32 -3.07
CA ALA A 83 -12.18 -3.01 -3.37
C ALA A 83 -11.86 -4.09 -2.32
N LEU A 84 -12.07 -3.79 -1.03
CA LEU A 84 -11.90 -4.76 0.05
C LEU A 84 -12.92 -5.90 -0.01
N ALA A 85 -14.18 -5.63 -0.37
CA ALA A 85 -15.20 -6.66 -0.57
C ALA A 85 -14.83 -7.60 -1.73
N LEU A 86 -14.41 -7.06 -2.88
CA LEU A 86 -13.95 -7.85 -4.02
C LEU A 86 -12.78 -8.75 -3.66
N LYS A 87 -11.81 -8.24 -2.88
CA LYS A 87 -10.68 -9.04 -2.39
C LYS A 87 -11.12 -10.19 -1.49
N ARG A 88 -12.04 -9.95 -0.55
CA ARG A 88 -12.60 -11.01 0.31
C ARG A 88 -13.39 -12.04 -0.48
N LYS A 89 -14.17 -11.63 -1.48
CA LYS A 89 -14.89 -12.55 -2.37
C LYS A 89 -13.93 -13.43 -3.16
N LYS A 90 -12.86 -12.87 -3.74
CA LYS A 90 -11.81 -13.63 -4.44
C LYS A 90 -11.13 -14.66 -3.52
N ALA A 91 -10.98 -14.32 -2.24
CA ALA A 91 -10.43 -15.21 -1.21
C ALA A 91 -11.45 -16.23 -0.65
N GLY A 92 -12.71 -16.22 -1.10
CA GLY A 92 -13.76 -17.11 -0.59
C GLY A 92 -14.26 -16.76 0.82
N LEU A 93 -13.98 -15.55 1.31
CA LEU A 93 -14.30 -15.09 2.67
C LEU A 93 -15.64 -14.33 2.76
N LEU A 94 -16.25 -14.01 1.62
CA LEU A 94 -17.60 -13.47 1.54
C LEU A 94 -18.43 -14.41 0.67
N LYS A 95 -19.59 -14.83 1.20
CA LYS A 95 -20.60 -15.59 0.46
C LYS A 95 -21.36 -14.67 -0.48
#